data_AF-A0A349D8W8-F1
#
_entry.id   AF-A0A349D8W8-F1
#
_cell.length_a   1.000
_cell.length_b   1.000
_cell.length_c   1.000
_cell.angle_alpha   90.00
_cell.angle_beta   90.00
_cell.angle_gamma   90.00
#
_symmetry.space_group_name_H-M   'P 1'
#
loop_
_entity.id
_entity.type
_entity.pdbx_description
1 polymer ?
#
loop_
_entity_poly.entity_id
_entity_poly.type
_entity_poly.pdbx_seq_one_letter_code
_entity_poly.pdbx_strand_id
1 'polypeptide(L)'
;MSTAAIKQANKVLSEMQKDFEKNGLTEKTVSDLREIRLHYRDVVVDPLLTKMCRLSADHIENNSSFDFDISDPEEEEEFNEVPFTYLLEIMKDPINKYNRDEIQAFKALIIAERD
;
A
#
# COMPACT_ATOMS: atom_id res chain seq x y z
N MET A 1 11.07 -12.05 -10.31
CA MET A 1 9.65 -12.18 -9.91
C MET A 1 8.88 -12.85 -11.04
N SER A 2 7.89 -13.71 -10.73
CA SER A 2 7.03 -14.33 -11.74
C SER A 2 5.91 -13.37 -12.18
N THR A 3 5.80 -13.10 -13.48
CA THR A 3 4.74 -12.25 -14.06
C THR A 3 3.34 -12.78 -13.74
N ALA A 4 3.16 -14.10 -13.65
CA ALA A 4 1.88 -14.70 -13.28
C ALA A 4 1.52 -14.47 -11.81
N ALA A 5 2.50 -14.56 -10.91
CA ALA A 5 2.29 -14.30 -9.48
C ALA A 5 1.93 -12.83 -9.21
N ILE A 6 2.57 -11.89 -9.91
CA ILE A 6 2.22 -10.46 -9.85
C ILE A 6 0.81 -10.24 -10.37
N LYS A 7 0.44 -10.86 -11.50
CA LYS A 7 -0.92 -10.73 -12.06
C LYS A 7 -2.02 -11.18 -11.09
N GLN A 8 -1.77 -12.22 -10.29
CA GLN A 8 -2.70 -12.65 -9.25
C GLN A 8 -2.84 -11.60 -8.13
N ALA A 9 -1.72 -11.02 -7.67
CA ALA A 9 -1.73 -9.94 -6.68
C ALA A 9 -2.50 -8.72 -7.20
N ASN A 10 -2.27 -8.34 -8.46
CA ASN A 10 -2.92 -7.17 -9.08
C ASN A 10 -4.44 -7.31 -9.17
N LYS A 11 -4.95 -8.55 -9.29
CA LYS A 11 -6.39 -8.81 -9.25
C LYS A 11 -6.98 -8.44 -7.88
N VAL A 12 -6.33 -8.89 -6.80
CA VAL A 12 -6.73 -8.57 -5.42
C VAL A 12 -6.65 -7.07 -5.18
N LEU A 13 -5.55 -6.41 -5.57
CA LEU A 13 -5.41 -4.95 -5.45
C LEU A 13 -6.52 -4.19 -6.19
N SER A 14 -6.91 -4.66 -7.38
CA SER A 14 -7.99 -4.04 -8.17
C SER A 14 -9.37 -4.25 -7.55
N GLU A 15 -9.59 -5.38 -6.86
CA GLU A 15 -10.82 -5.62 -6.11
C GLU A 15 -10.88 -4.75 -4.84
N MET A 16 -9.75 -4.60 -4.14
CA MET A 16 -9.62 -3.70 -2.99
C MET A 16 -9.89 -2.24 -3.36
N GLN A 17 -9.34 -1.75 -4.49
CA GLN A 17 -9.61 -0.39 -4.98
C GLN A 17 -11.11 -0.16 -5.20
N LYS A 18 -11.80 -1.10 -5.88
CA LYS A 18 -13.24 -1.01 -6.14
C LYS A 18 -14.09 -1.05 -4.87
N ASP A 19 -13.64 -1.77 -3.85
CA ASP A 19 -14.32 -1.82 -2.56
C ASP A 19 -14.13 -0.49 -1.81
N PHE A 20 -12.89 0.02 -1.76
CA PHE A 20 -12.56 1.30 -1.15
C PHE A 20 -13.32 2.48 -1.80
N GLU A 21 -13.41 2.53 -3.13
CA GLU A 21 -14.17 3.58 -3.84
C GLU A 21 -15.65 3.64 -3.45
N LYS A 22 -16.22 2.52 -2.98
CA LYS A 22 -17.63 2.43 -2.59
C LYS A 22 -17.85 2.60 -1.09
N ASN A 23 -16.94 2.04 -0.29
CA ASN A 23 -17.15 1.81 1.13
C ASN A 23 -16.12 2.53 2.02
N GLY A 24 -15.07 3.12 1.44
CA GLY A 24 -13.93 3.65 2.19
C GLY A 24 -13.08 2.53 2.83
N LEU A 25 -12.34 2.89 3.88
CA LEU A 25 -11.60 1.91 4.70
C LEU A 25 -12.59 1.11 5.56
N THR A 26 -12.49 -0.22 5.48
CA THR A 26 -13.33 -1.13 6.26
C THR A 26 -12.48 -2.24 6.89
N GLU A 27 -13.09 -3.04 7.78
CA GLU A 27 -12.46 -4.27 8.30
C GLU A 27 -12.01 -5.22 7.18
N LYS A 28 -12.75 -5.23 6.06
CA LYS A 28 -12.38 -6.01 4.88
C LYS A 28 -11.05 -5.53 4.30
N THR A 29 -10.79 -4.23 4.26
CA THR A 29 -9.51 -3.67 3.78
C THR A 29 -8.33 -4.24 4.58
N VAL A 30 -8.45 -4.31 5.90
CA VAL A 30 -7.41 -4.89 6.79
C VAL A 30 -7.24 -6.38 6.50
N SER A 31 -8.34 -7.12 6.33
CA SER A 31 -8.31 -8.55 5.98
C SER A 31 -7.62 -8.79 4.63
N ASP A 32 -7.97 -8.03 3.60
CA ASP A 32 -7.40 -8.15 2.25
C ASP A 32 -5.88 -7.85 2.27
N LEU A 33 -5.46 -6.81 3.02
CA LEU A 33 -4.04 -6.49 3.22
C LEU A 33 -3.27 -7.64 3.91
N ARG A 34 -3.88 -8.27 4.92
CA ARG A 34 -3.30 -9.43 5.61
C ARG A 34 -3.20 -10.65 4.70
N GLU A 35 -4.18 -10.86 3.81
CA GLU A 35 -4.18 -11.96 2.85
C GLU A 35 -3.13 -11.75 1.75
N ILE A 36 -3.14 -10.60 1.07
CA ILE A 36 -2.20 -10.31 -0.02
C ILE A 36 -0.74 -10.28 0.47
N ARG A 37 -0.53 -9.92 1.75
CA ARG A 37 0.78 -10.03 2.41
C ARG A 37 1.34 -11.46 2.35
N LEU A 38 0.51 -12.48 2.54
CA LEU A 38 0.95 -13.88 2.48
C LEU A 38 1.42 -14.23 1.06
N HIS A 39 0.69 -13.76 0.05
CA HIS A 39 1.06 -13.92 -1.35
C HIS A 39 2.39 -13.22 -1.68
N TYR A 40 2.59 -12.00 -1.19
CA TYR A 40 3.88 -11.30 -1.36
C TYR A 40 5.03 -11.97 -0.63
N ARG A 41 4.79 -12.58 0.52
CA ARG A 41 5.80 -13.30 1.30
C ARG A 41 6.19 -14.62 0.65
N ASP A 42 5.20 -15.43 0.30
CA ASP A 42 5.41 -16.85 -0.01
C ASP A 42 5.53 -17.12 -1.52
N VAL A 43 4.87 -16.31 -2.35
CA VAL A 43 4.76 -16.55 -3.80
C VAL A 43 5.57 -15.55 -4.62
N VAL A 44 5.38 -14.25 -4.37
CA VAL A 44 6.17 -13.20 -5.07
C VAL A 44 7.56 -13.07 -4.46
N VAL A 45 7.69 -13.36 -3.17
CA VAL A 45 8.92 -13.26 -2.36
C VAL A 45 9.48 -11.83 -2.39
N ASP A 46 8.63 -10.87 -2.04
CA ASP A 46 8.95 -9.44 -2.04
C ASP A 46 8.90 -8.85 -0.62
N PRO A 47 10.05 -8.62 0.02
CA PRO A 47 10.11 -8.12 1.40
C PRO A 47 9.52 -6.71 1.58
N LEU A 48 9.65 -5.85 0.57
CA LEU A 48 9.14 -4.48 0.65
C LEU A 48 7.61 -4.49 0.68
N LEU A 49 6.98 -5.17 -0.27
CA LEU A 49 5.52 -5.28 -0.33
C LEU A 49 4.96 -6.03 0.88
N THR A 50 5.64 -7.10 1.31
CA THR A 50 5.24 -7.85 2.51
C THR A 50 5.21 -6.96 3.75
N LYS A 51 6.22 -6.08 3.92
CA LYS A 51 6.28 -5.16 5.05
C LYS A 51 5.28 -4.02 4.89
N MET A 52 5.10 -3.51 3.67
CA MET A 52 4.13 -2.46 3.36
C MET A 52 2.71 -2.90 3.71
N CYS A 53 2.26 -4.06 3.24
CA CYS A 53 0.92 -4.59 3.57
C CYS A 53 0.70 -4.74 5.07
N ARG A 54 1.71 -5.21 5.81
CA ARG A 54 1.62 -5.31 7.28
C ARG A 54 1.46 -3.94 7.92
N LEU A 55 2.30 -2.98 7.54
CA LEU A 55 2.28 -1.63 8.12
C LEU A 55 0.97 -0.91 7.81
N SER A 56 0.48 -0.99 6.57
CA SER A 56 -0.83 -0.43 6.21
C SER A 56 -1.97 -1.07 6.99
N ALA A 57 -1.99 -2.40 7.12
CA ALA A 57 -3.01 -3.10 7.90
C ALA A 57 -2.99 -2.68 9.38
N ASP A 58 -1.81 -2.66 10.00
CA ASP A 58 -1.62 -2.25 11.39
C ASP A 58 -2.04 -0.77 11.57
N HIS A 59 -1.70 0.12 10.64
CA HIS A 59 -2.07 1.54 10.72
C HIS A 59 -3.59 1.74 10.58
N ILE A 60 -4.23 1.14 9.56
CA ILE A 60 -5.68 1.25 9.35
C ILE A 60 -6.46 0.67 10.53
N GLU A 61 -6.02 -0.44 11.12
CA GLU A 61 -6.68 -1.05 12.27
C GLU A 61 -6.60 -0.17 13.53
N ASN A 62 -5.51 0.58 13.72
CA ASN A 62 -5.32 1.44 14.90
C ASN A 62 -5.94 2.83 14.73
N ASN A 63 -5.95 3.39 13.52
CA ASN A 63 -6.31 4.79 13.28
C ASN A 63 -7.63 4.95 12.51
N SER A 64 -8.13 3.91 11.85
CA SER A 64 -9.25 3.97 10.89
C SER A 64 -9.03 4.96 9.73
N SER A 65 -7.79 5.33 9.45
CA SER A 65 -7.38 6.26 8.39
C SER A 65 -6.21 5.71 7.59
N PHE A 66 -5.91 6.35 6.45
CA PHE A 66 -4.70 6.11 5.66
C PHE A 66 -4.41 7.38 4.84
N ASP A 67 -4.10 8.46 5.55
CA ASP A 67 -3.96 9.79 4.97
C ASP A 67 -2.49 10.20 5.07
N PHE A 68 -1.76 10.06 3.97
CA PHE A 68 -0.33 10.37 3.91
C PHE A 68 -0.05 11.36 2.79
N ASP A 69 0.87 12.27 3.08
CA ASP A 69 1.48 13.13 2.08
C ASP A 69 2.89 12.63 1.79
N ILE A 70 3.12 12.26 0.53
CA ILE A 70 4.41 11.78 0.02
C ILE A 70 5.14 12.85 -0.80
N SER A 71 4.65 14.10 -0.81
CA SER A 71 5.37 15.23 -1.39
C SER A 71 6.73 15.41 -0.72
N ASP A 72 7.69 15.95 -1.46
CA ASP A 72 8.99 16.26 -0.90
C ASP A 72 8.81 17.41 0.11
N PRO A 73 9.19 17.23 1.39
CA PRO A 73 9.07 18.30 2.39
C PRO A 73 9.92 19.54 2.05
N GLU A 74 10.88 19.44 1.12
CA GLU A 74 11.63 20.58 0.59
C GLU A 74 10.89 21.35 -0.52
N GLU A 75 9.86 20.76 -1.14
CA GLU A 75 9.00 21.44 -2.08
C GLU A 75 7.89 22.17 -1.31
N GLU A 76 7.78 23.51 -1.44
CA GLU A 76 6.69 24.32 -0.87
C GLU A 76 5.35 24.03 -1.60
N GLU A 77 4.95 22.77 -1.69
CA GLU A 77 3.65 22.36 -2.20
C GLU A 77 2.61 22.31 -1.07
N GLU A 78 1.36 22.55 -1.42
CA GLU A 78 0.23 22.40 -0.51
C GLU A 78 0.10 20.92 -0.13
N PHE A 79 -0.08 20.61 1.16
CA PHE A 79 -0.20 19.23 1.66
C PHE A 79 -1.26 18.48 0.86
N ASN A 80 -0.81 17.56 0.00
CA ASN A 80 -1.68 16.84 -0.91
C ASN A 80 -1.90 15.44 -0.34
N GLU A 81 -3.02 15.25 0.36
CA GLU A 81 -3.43 13.91 0.82
C GLU A 81 -3.52 12.97 -0.37
N VAL A 82 -2.68 11.93 -0.35
CA VAL A 82 -2.66 10.93 -1.40
C VAL A 82 -3.61 9.80 -0.99
N PRO A 83 -4.64 9.49 -1.80
CA PRO A 83 -5.63 8.50 -1.42
C PRO A 83 -5.00 7.10 -1.34
N PHE A 84 -5.50 6.26 -0.44
CA PHE A 84 -5.07 4.86 -0.29
C PHE A 84 -5.04 4.09 -1.63
N THR A 85 -5.94 4.40 -2.56
CA THR A 85 -5.99 3.80 -3.91
C THR A 85 -4.72 4.02 -4.72
N TYR A 86 -3.97 5.10 -4.48
CA TYR A 86 -2.67 5.37 -5.10
C TYR A 86 -1.61 4.37 -4.66
N LEU A 87 -1.50 4.09 -3.35
CA LEU A 87 -0.62 3.04 -2.85
C LEU A 87 -0.95 1.70 -3.53
N LEU A 88 -2.24 1.37 -3.64
CA LEU A 88 -2.66 0.15 -4.32
C LEU A 88 -2.25 0.13 -5.81
N GLU A 89 -2.23 1.30 -6.47
CA GLU A 89 -1.84 1.40 -7.87
C GLU A 89 -0.34 1.18 -8.07
N ILE A 90 0.51 1.86 -7.31
CA ILE A 90 1.98 1.71 -7.42
C ILE A 90 2.44 0.30 -7.04
N MET A 91 1.70 -0.38 -6.15
CA MET A 91 1.94 -1.78 -5.79
C MET A 91 1.65 -2.77 -6.93
N LYS A 92 0.89 -2.40 -7.97
CA LYS A 92 0.60 -3.29 -9.11
C LYS A 92 1.79 -3.45 -10.06
N ASP A 93 2.70 -2.50 -10.08
CA ASP A 93 3.94 -2.59 -10.86
C ASP A 93 5.17 -2.40 -9.95
N PRO A 94 5.50 -3.42 -9.15
CA PRO A 94 6.62 -3.34 -8.22
C PRO A 94 7.99 -3.49 -8.90
N ILE A 95 8.06 -3.64 -10.22
CA ILE A 95 9.32 -3.69 -10.96
C ILE A 95 9.75 -2.26 -11.34
N ASN A 96 8.80 -1.34 -11.50
CA ASN A 96 9.08 0.07 -11.72
C ASN A 96 9.82 0.65 -10.51
N LYS A 97 11.03 1.17 -10.76
CA LYS A 97 11.90 1.75 -9.72
C LYS A 97 11.21 2.91 -8.99
N TYR A 98 10.53 3.80 -9.70
CA TYR A 98 9.87 4.97 -9.11
C TYR A 98 8.77 4.54 -8.13
N ASN A 99 7.94 3.57 -8.53
CA ASN A 99 6.94 2.98 -7.64
C ASN A 99 7.59 2.38 -6.38
N ARG A 100 8.77 1.76 -6.49
CA ARG A 100 9.47 1.21 -5.33
C ARG A 100 9.94 2.32 -4.39
N ASP A 101 10.48 3.40 -4.94
CA ASP A 101 10.97 4.54 -4.17
C ASP A 101 9.81 5.21 -3.42
N GLU A 102 8.65 5.40 -4.06
CA GLU A 102 7.44 5.91 -3.42
C GLU A 102 6.87 4.96 -2.34
N ILE A 103 6.84 3.64 -2.59
CA ILE A 103 6.45 2.67 -1.56
C ILE A 103 7.38 2.76 -0.34
N GLN A 104 8.67 3.05 -0.54
CA GLN A 104 9.59 3.27 0.57
C GLN A 104 9.29 4.57 1.33
N ALA A 105 8.88 5.63 0.62
CA ALA A 105 8.44 6.89 1.23
C ALA A 105 7.19 6.66 2.10
N PHE A 106 6.13 6.04 1.56
CA PHE A 106 4.95 5.65 2.35
C PHE A 106 5.31 4.83 3.59
N LYS A 107 6.21 3.85 3.43
CA LYS A 107 6.68 3.02 4.53
C LYS A 107 7.38 3.85 5.60
N ALA A 108 8.17 4.85 5.22
CA ALA A 108 8.85 5.75 6.17
C ALA A 108 7.85 6.61 6.93
N LEU A 109 6.84 7.17 6.26
CA LEU A 109 5.78 7.97 6.87
C LEU A 109 4.97 7.18 7.89
N ILE A 110 4.51 5.97 7.53
CA ILE A 110 3.78 5.10 8.47
C ILE A 110 4.63 4.75 9.69
N ILE A 111 5.95 4.62 9.54
CA ILE A 111 6.84 4.36 10.67
C ILE A 111 6.96 5.61 11.55
N ALA A 112 7.12 6.79 10.95
CA ALA A 112 7.27 8.04 11.67
C ALA A 112 6.04 8.40 12.53
N GLU A 113 4.83 8.07 12.08
CA GLU A 113 3.61 8.31 12.88
C GLU A 113 3.43 7.36 14.07
N ARG A 114 4.22 6.27 14.16
CA ARG A 114 4.12 5.31 15.27
C ARG A 114 5.00 5.69 16.46
N ASP A 115 5.91 6.63 16.28
CA ASP A 115 6.86 7.14 17.29
C ASP A 115 6.33 8.43 17.95
#